data_AF-A0A9X2SPF3-F1
#
_entry.id   AF-A0A9X2SPF3-F1
#
_cell.length_a   1.000
_cell.length_b   1.000
_cell.length_c   1.000
_cell.angle_alpha   90.00
_cell.angle_beta   90.00
_cell.angle_gamma   90.00
#
_symmetry.space_group_name_H-M   'P 1'
#
loop_
_entity.id
_entity.type
_entity.pdbx_description
1 polymer ?
#
loop_
_entity_poly.entity_id
_entity_poly.type
_entity_poly.pdbx_seq_one_letter_code
_entity_poly.pdbx_strand_id
1 'polypeptide(L)'
;MSKWAGFLAALLITAATATPAYADEPAASVTDVQVTGTVAQRFNLVVLGDGYTAAEQPKFFADVQRHVSTLWSLEPFKSYRGYFNVYAISIASPESGVDCDPALDAPRRNTPLNMGFWGGCNAQSVQRLLTVDDDAAQRYADLVPGTTRANRQILALANSDTYGGAGGAYATASGGNALSALISPHELGHSLGGLDDEYDYYARNVPGGAYEGGEPDSIHHTLLTEPQMRAQHAKWWRWLGEPSESGGRLGRYEGGLYTQTGVWRPSEHSMMKTLGYAFDQVGRERMTQRISAKVPLIAGGTPAGTIGADRVVWVRPMRPVSHRLDVTWTLDGRPLRGADALDLRQAHVKPGKHTLTAKVTDPTPFVRDPAVRPTATRTWTVDTAVGTPPAGGPAVVASTPTAAPVGGHDVVYVETGEPTGSIPAVRWALDGKPAGTGSDFSLDESRGAHTLTATTGGTTLTWRVDADGPTTTAELPAGTVFHGSFTMRLTPSDGLPEFRVDGDGWHKYYGWPTDPNAPYLFTARGTEIDGLAYGNLGSGGLTVSPFSDREPGYGRHRIEYRSVDAAGNVGPTRSFVVTLLP
;
A
#
# COMPACT_ATOMS: atom_id res chain seq x y z
N MET A 1 -74.09 17.19 -43.56
CA MET A 1 -74.45 15.82 -43.14
C MET A 1 -73.14 15.14 -42.71
N SER A 2 -72.79 15.19 -41.43
CA SER A 2 -73.05 14.12 -40.46
C SER A 2 -72.36 12.79 -40.80
N LYS A 3 -71.29 12.53 -40.05
CA LYS A 3 -70.88 11.25 -39.41
C LYS A 3 -69.91 10.28 -40.13
N TRP A 4 -68.69 10.24 -39.55
CA TRP A 4 -67.96 9.09 -38.97
C TRP A 4 -67.65 7.85 -39.84
N ALA A 5 -66.34 7.62 -40.04
CA ALA A 5 -65.60 6.34 -40.00
C ALA A 5 -64.13 6.66 -40.36
N GLY A 6 -63.06 6.11 -39.79
CA GLY A 6 -62.81 5.13 -38.75
C GLY A 6 -61.28 5.10 -38.58
N PHE A 7 -60.80 4.94 -37.35
CA PHE A 7 -59.38 4.80 -37.04
C PHE A 7 -58.86 3.47 -37.58
N LEU A 8 -57.79 3.49 -38.36
CA LEU A 8 -56.93 2.33 -38.62
C LEU A 8 -55.55 2.64 -38.05
N ALA A 9 -55.27 2.05 -36.89
CA ALA A 9 -53.97 2.03 -36.27
C ALA A 9 -53.06 1.11 -37.08
N ALA A 10 -51.94 1.65 -37.59
CA ALA A 10 -50.90 0.87 -38.22
C ALA A 10 -50.20 0.01 -37.16
N LEU A 11 -50.28 -1.31 -37.35
CA LEU A 11 -49.60 -2.33 -36.55
C LEU A 11 -48.11 -2.30 -36.89
N LEU A 12 -47.32 -1.54 -36.12
CA LEU A 12 -45.87 -1.66 -36.14
C LEU A 12 -45.50 -2.86 -35.26
N ILE A 13 -45.20 -3.98 -35.92
CA ILE A 13 -44.51 -5.13 -35.31
C ILE A 13 -43.11 -4.64 -34.94
N THR A 14 -42.95 -4.22 -33.69
CA THR A 14 -41.62 -4.10 -33.10
C THR A 14 -41.14 -5.51 -32.83
N ALA A 15 -40.16 -5.96 -33.60
CA ALA A 15 -39.39 -7.14 -33.24
C ALA A 15 -38.73 -6.84 -31.89
N ALA A 16 -39.29 -7.40 -30.81
CA ALA A 16 -38.59 -7.47 -29.55
C ALA A 16 -37.33 -8.29 -29.80
N THR A 17 -36.17 -7.62 -29.88
CA THR A 17 -34.90 -8.29 -29.72
C THR A 17 -34.88 -8.79 -28.28
N ALA A 18 -35.26 -10.06 -28.10
CA ALA A 18 -35.01 -10.76 -26.86
C ALA A 18 -33.50 -10.62 -26.59
N THR A 19 -33.16 -9.85 -25.57
CA THR A 19 -31.82 -9.91 -24.98
C THR A 19 -31.58 -11.37 -24.61
N PRO A 20 -30.46 -11.99 -25.01
CA PRO A 20 -30.14 -13.28 -24.46
C PRO A 20 -30.09 -13.12 -22.94
N ALA A 21 -30.92 -13.89 -22.24
CA ALA A 21 -30.82 -14.04 -20.81
C ALA A 21 -29.43 -14.60 -20.51
N TYR A 22 -28.53 -13.77 -20.00
CA TYR A 22 -27.39 -14.28 -19.26
C TYR A 22 -27.97 -15.09 -18.10
N ALA A 23 -27.53 -16.35 -17.97
CA ALA A 23 -27.80 -17.14 -16.78
C ALA A 23 -27.48 -16.30 -15.53
N ASP A 24 -28.31 -16.41 -14.49
CA ASP A 24 -28.25 -15.57 -13.28
C ASP A 24 -26.81 -15.34 -12.79
N GLU A 25 -26.26 -14.17 -13.11
CA GLU A 25 -24.96 -13.74 -12.58
C GLU A 25 -25.06 -13.73 -11.04
N PRO A 26 -24.05 -14.26 -10.33
CA PRO A 26 -24.11 -14.34 -8.88
C PRO A 26 -24.23 -12.94 -8.29
N ALA A 27 -25.14 -12.80 -7.33
CA ALA A 27 -25.35 -11.54 -6.64
C ALA A 27 -24.03 -11.09 -5.99
N ALA A 28 -23.61 -9.87 -6.31
CA ALA A 28 -22.43 -9.24 -5.73
C ALA A 28 -22.85 -8.05 -4.84
N SER A 29 -22.10 -7.83 -3.76
CA SER A 29 -22.31 -6.69 -2.88
C SER A 29 -21.01 -5.98 -2.56
N VAL A 30 -21.06 -4.65 -2.47
CA VAL A 30 -19.93 -3.80 -2.13
C VAL A 30 -19.97 -3.49 -0.63
N THR A 31 -18.86 -3.71 0.06
CA THR A 31 -18.67 -3.36 1.47
C THR A 31 -17.52 -2.37 1.59
N ASP A 32 -17.77 -1.28 2.32
CA ASP A 32 -16.76 -0.30 2.67
C ASP A 32 -15.86 -0.88 3.77
N VAL A 33 -14.62 -1.21 3.42
CA VAL A 33 -13.61 -1.68 4.39
C VAL A 33 -12.92 -0.48 5.04
N GLN A 34 -12.59 0.53 4.23
CA GLN A 34 -12.02 1.79 4.68
C GLN A 34 -12.40 2.89 3.70
N VAL A 35 -13.01 3.99 4.18
CA VAL A 35 -13.29 5.16 3.34
C VAL A 35 -12.72 6.40 4.01
N THR A 36 -11.71 7.00 3.38
CA THR A 36 -10.96 8.16 3.91
C THR A 36 -11.30 9.45 3.18
N GLY A 37 -12.11 9.39 2.12
CA GLY A 37 -12.58 10.55 1.36
C GLY A 37 -13.41 10.16 0.15
N THR A 38 -13.79 11.15 -0.66
CA THR A 38 -14.56 10.89 -1.88
C THR A 38 -13.74 10.05 -2.87
N VAL A 39 -14.43 9.18 -3.63
CA VAL A 39 -13.81 8.27 -4.62
C VAL A 39 -12.87 9.01 -5.59
N ALA A 40 -13.25 10.22 -6.03
CA ALA A 40 -12.46 11.03 -6.96
C ALA A 40 -11.15 11.60 -6.35
N GLN A 41 -11.08 11.70 -5.03
CA GLN A 41 -9.92 12.26 -4.30
C GLN A 41 -9.05 11.19 -3.65
N ARG A 42 -9.36 9.90 -3.86
CA ARG A 42 -8.68 8.78 -3.23
C ARG A 42 -8.23 7.76 -4.26
N PHE A 43 -7.21 7.01 -3.86
CA PHE A 43 -6.84 5.78 -4.52
C PHE A 43 -7.77 4.67 -4.02
N ASN A 44 -8.51 4.04 -4.91
CA ASN A 44 -9.52 3.03 -4.57
C ASN A 44 -8.92 1.64 -4.81
N LEU A 45 -8.58 0.95 -3.73
CA LEU A 45 -8.24 -0.46 -3.76
C LEU A 45 -9.53 -1.28 -3.71
N VAL A 46 -9.83 -2.01 -4.78
CA VAL A 46 -11.01 -2.86 -4.87
C VAL A 46 -10.57 -4.31 -4.73
N VAL A 47 -11.04 -4.96 -3.66
CA VAL A 47 -10.71 -6.35 -3.34
C VAL A 47 -11.87 -7.25 -3.75
N LEU A 48 -11.61 -8.23 -4.61
CA LEU A 48 -12.60 -9.19 -5.09
C LEU A 48 -12.33 -10.55 -4.46
N GLY A 49 -13.37 -11.30 -4.10
CA GLY A 49 -13.24 -12.69 -3.64
C GLY A 49 -13.73 -13.66 -4.70
N ASP A 50 -12.96 -14.73 -4.95
CA ASP A 50 -13.33 -15.84 -5.82
C ASP A 50 -13.20 -17.19 -5.13
N GLY A 51 -14.10 -18.12 -5.44
CA GLY A 51 -14.15 -19.44 -4.78
C GLY A 51 -14.66 -19.39 -3.33
N TYR A 52 -15.18 -18.26 -2.85
CA TYR A 52 -15.87 -18.18 -1.56
C TYR A 52 -17.37 -18.34 -1.78
N THR A 53 -17.95 -19.42 -1.27
CA THR A 53 -19.40 -19.62 -1.30
C THR A 53 -20.13 -18.59 -0.43
N ALA A 54 -21.47 -18.56 -0.51
CA ALA A 54 -22.28 -17.70 0.36
C ALA A 54 -22.01 -17.95 1.86
N ALA A 55 -21.72 -19.20 2.25
CA ALA A 55 -21.40 -19.56 3.63
C ALA A 55 -19.98 -19.14 4.05
N GLU A 56 -19.08 -18.91 3.08
CA GLU A 56 -17.68 -18.56 3.31
C GLU A 56 -17.39 -17.06 3.21
N GLN A 57 -18.40 -16.22 2.98
CA GLN A 57 -18.21 -14.76 2.98
C GLN A 57 -17.58 -14.22 4.27
N PRO A 58 -17.90 -14.74 5.48
CA PRO A 58 -17.15 -14.36 6.69
C PRO A 58 -15.65 -14.67 6.60
N LYS A 59 -15.25 -15.77 5.94
CA LYS A 59 -13.84 -16.11 5.68
C LYS A 59 -13.23 -15.10 4.71
N PHE A 60 -13.90 -14.78 3.61
CA PHE A 60 -13.45 -13.74 2.66
C PHE A 60 -13.17 -12.41 3.36
N PHE A 61 -14.10 -11.92 4.19
CA PHE A 61 -13.89 -10.67 4.92
C PHE A 61 -12.75 -10.74 5.93
N ALA A 62 -12.55 -11.89 6.59
CA ALA A 62 -11.38 -12.08 7.46
C ALA A 62 -10.07 -12.04 6.68
N ASP A 63 -10.03 -12.63 5.48
CA ASP A 63 -8.87 -12.59 4.59
C ASP A 63 -8.62 -11.16 4.08
N VAL A 64 -9.66 -10.43 3.67
CA VAL A 64 -9.56 -9.00 3.32
C VAL A 64 -8.94 -8.20 4.47
N GLN A 65 -9.45 -8.35 5.69
CA GLN A 65 -8.94 -7.62 6.85
C GLN A 65 -7.47 -7.95 7.14
N ARG A 66 -7.07 -9.21 7.03
CA ARG A 66 -5.68 -9.65 7.21
C ARG A 66 -4.75 -9.04 6.16
N HIS A 67 -5.15 -9.06 4.90
CA HIS A 67 -4.37 -8.50 3.79
C HIS A 67 -4.24 -6.98 3.89
N VAL A 68 -5.34 -6.28 4.17
CA VAL A 68 -5.36 -4.82 4.35
C VAL A 68 -4.53 -4.39 5.57
N SER A 69 -4.66 -5.09 6.69
CA SER A 69 -3.85 -4.81 7.90
C SER A 69 -2.36 -5.02 7.64
N THR A 70 -2.01 -6.04 6.84
CA THR A 70 -0.61 -6.29 6.45
C THR A 70 -0.06 -5.16 5.59
N LEU A 71 -0.84 -4.65 4.62
CA LEU A 71 -0.46 -3.45 3.86
C LEU A 71 -0.19 -2.27 4.79
N TRP A 72 -1.06 -1.98 5.75
CA TRP A 72 -0.87 -0.86 6.69
C TRP A 72 0.31 -1.02 7.65
N SER A 73 0.89 -2.22 7.75
CA SER A 73 2.12 -2.48 8.52
C SER A 73 3.42 -2.30 7.72
N LEU A 74 3.32 -1.99 6.42
CA LEU A 74 4.43 -1.93 5.47
C LEU A 74 4.53 -0.56 4.82
N GLU A 75 5.73 0.00 4.72
CA GLU A 75 5.94 1.22 3.95
C GLU A 75 5.98 0.92 2.44
N PRO A 76 5.45 1.80 1.57
CA PRO A 76 4.86 3.11 1.90
C PRO A 76 3.35 3.07 2.19
N PHE A 77 2.69 1.91 2.10
CA PHE A 77 1.25 1.79 2.34
C PHE A 77 0.85 2.33 3.72
N LYS A 78 1.64 2.05 4.76
CA LYS A 78 1.49 2.59 6.11
C LYS A 78 1.39 4.12 6.14
N SER A 79 2.41 4.83 5.65
CA SER A 79 2.45 6.30 5.64
C SER A 79 1.37 6.94 4.77
N TYR A 80 0.90 6.24 3.74
CA TYR A 80 -0.06 6.75 2.78
C TYR A 80 -1.46 6.13 2.93
N ARG A 81 -1.76 5.40 4.01
CA ARG A 81 -3.07 4.74 4.20
C ARG A 81 -4.26 5.70 4.12
N GLY A 82 -4.07 6.97 4.48
CA GLY A 82 -5.07 8.03 4.32
C GLY A 82 -5.41 8.41 2.86
N TYR A 83 -4.63 7.94 1.89
CA TYR A 83 -4.90 8.12 0.46
C TYR A 83 -5.84 7.05 -0.08
N PHE A 84 -6.04 5.96 0.66
CA PHE A 84 -6.77 4.81 0.19
C PHE A 84 -8.23 4.84 0.66
N ASN A 85 -9.13 4.57 -0.28
CA ASN A 85 -10.37 3.87 0.01
C ASN A 85 -10.16 2.39 -0.30
N VAL A 86 -10.77 1.52 0.49
CA VAL A 86 -10.76 0.07 0.31
C VAL A 86 -12.20 -0.42 0.28
N TYR A 87 -12.54 -1.12 -0.80
CA TYR A 87 -13.86 -1.72 -1.01
C TYR A 87 -13.69 -3.22 -1.20
N ALA A 88 -14.45 -4.03 -0.48
CA ALA A 88 -14.54 -5.47 -0.70
C ALA A 88 -15.79 -5.80 -1.49
N ILE A 89 -15.65 -6.57 -2.56
CA ILE A 89 -16.77 -7.05 -3.37
C ILE A 89 -16.96 -8.53 -3.07
N SER A 90 -18.01 -8.81 -2.31
CA SER A 90 -18.45 -10.17 -1.99
C SER A 90 -19.20 -10.72 -3.18
N ILE A 91 -18.63 -11.74 -3.83
CA ILE A 91 -19.24 -12.46 -4.96
C ILE A 91 -19.44 -13.90 -4.50
N ALA A 92 -20.69 -14.32 -4.31
CA ALA A 92 -20.99 -15.67 -3.81
C ALA A 92 -20.70 -16.70 -4.92
N SER A 93 -19.59 -17.43 -4.78
CA SER A 93 -19.21 -18.47 -5.72
C SER A 93 -20.12 -19.70 -5.57
N PRO A 94 -20.56 -20.33 -6.68
CA PRO A 94 -21.29 -21.59 -6.63
C PRO A 94 -20.50 -22.75 -6.00
N GLU A 95 -19.18 -22.75 -6.20
CA GLU A 95 -18.27 -23.75 -5.66
C GLU A 95 -17.22 -23.10 -4.75
N SER A 96 -16.77 -23.86 -3.75
CA SER A 96 -15.63 -23.49 -2.89
C SER A 96 -14.31 -23.88 -3.56
N GLY A 97 -13.31 -23.01 -3.46
CA GLY A 97 -12.00 -23.18 -4.09
C GLY A 97 -11.92 -22.64 -5.51
N VAL A 98 -10.74 -22.74 -6.10
CA VAL A 98 -10.42 -22.24 -7.45
C VAL A 98 -9.87 -23.35 -8.35
N ASP A 99 -9.67 -23.05 -9.63
CA ASP A 99 -9.21 -24.01 -10.64
C ASP A 99 -7.81 -24.58 -10.34
N CYS A 100 -7.67 -25.90 -10.53
CA CYS A 100 -6.38 -26.62 -10.48
C CYS A 100 -5.60 -26.41 -9.17
N ASP A 101 -6.33 -26.39 -8.07
CA ASP A 101 -5.83 -26.24 -6.70
C ASP A 101 -6.04 -27.53 -5.89
N PRO A 102 -4.99 -28.10 -5.24
CA PRO A 102 -3.59 -27.64 -5.20
C PRO A 102 -2.72 -28.13 -6.36
N ALA A 103 -3.26 -28.98 -7.24
CA ALA A 103 -2.50 -29.65 -8.30
C ALA A 103 -3.19 -29.48 -9.67
N LEU A 104 -2.39 -29.60 -10.74
CA LEU A 104 -2.86 -29.39 -12.12
C LEU A 104 -4.00 -30.33 -12.54
N ASP A 105 -4.07 -31.52 -11.95
CA ASP A 105 -5.12 -32.53 -12.18
C ASP A 105 -6.35 -32.35 -11.26
N ALA A 106 -6.32 -31.37 -10.35
CA ALA A 106 -7.47 -31.05 -9.52
C ALA A 106 -8.63 -30.49 -10.37
N PRO A 107 -9.89 -30.69 -9.92
CA PRO A 107 -11.05 -30.22 -10.67
C PRO A 107 -11.03 -28.70 -10.91
N ARG A 108 -11.58 -28.29 -12.05
CA ARG A 108 -12.00 -26.91 -12.26
C ARG A 108 -13.25 -26.61 -11.44
N ARG A 109 -13.38 -25.37 -10.99
CA ARG A 109 -14.43 -24.83 -10.15
C ARG A 109 -15.18 -23.76 -10.91
N ASN A 110 -16.50 -23.88 -10.97
CA ASN A 110 -17.34 -22.83 -11.53
C ASN A 110 -17.37 -21.63 -10.57
N THR A 111 -16.55 -20.63 -10.87
CA THR A 111 -16.34 -19.46 -10.03
C THR A 111 -16.51 -18.16 -10.83
N PRO A 112 -17.02 -17.07 -10.23
CA PRO A 112 -17.37 -15.85 -10.93
C PRO A 112 -16.20 -15.11 -11.60
N LEU A 113 -14.99 -15.20 -11.03
CA LEU A 113 -13.79 -14.57 -11.60
C LEU A 113 -12.87 -15.57 -12.33
N ASN A 114 -13.26 -16.85 -12.40
CA ASN A 114 -12.52 -17.93 -13.04
C ASN A 114 -11.04 -17.94 -12.63
N MET A 115 -10.77 -17.75 -11.33
CA MET A 115 -9.41 -17.79 -10.81
C MET A 115 -8.87 -19.22 -10.88
N GLY A 116 -7.57 -19.35 -11.15
CA GLY A 116 -6.93 -20.64 -11.27
C GLY A 116 -5.41 -20.59 -11.19
N PHE A 117 -4.84 -21.62 -10.56
CA PHE A 117 -3.38 -21.83 -10.55
C PHE A 117 -2.88 -22.30 -11.91
N TRP A 118 -1.55 -22.41 -12.05
CA TRP A 118 -0.91 -22.83 -13.30
C TRP A 118 -1.27 -21.92 -14.48
N GLY A 119 -1.48 -20.63 -14.26
CA GLY A 119 -1.90 -19.69 -15.32
C GLY A 119 -3.20 -20.10 -16.00
N GLY A 120 -4.20 -20.54 -15.23
CA GLY A 120 -5.47 -21.05 -15.76
C GLY A 120 -5.39 -22.51 -16.21
N CYS A 121 -4.81 -23.38 -15.37
CA CYS A 121 -4.65 -24.81 -15.62
C CYS A 121 -3.79 -25.17 -16.86
N ASN A 122 -2.73 -24.39 -17.12
CA ASN A 122 -1.79 -24.61 -18.20
C ASN A 122 -0.56 -25.40 -17.70
N ALA A 123 -0.34 -26.60 -18.25
CA ALA A 123 0.75 -27.50 -17.86
C ALA A 123 2.16 -26.92 -18.11
N GLN A 124 2.27 -25.92 -18.98
CA GLN A 124 3.52 -25.23 -19.31
C GLN A 124 3.79 -24.03 -18.38
N SER A 125 2.86 -23.70 -17.49
CA SER A 125 2.99 -22.61 -16.53
C SER A 125 3.58 -23.09 -15.20
N VAL A 126 4.07 -22.16 -14.40
CA VAL A 126 4.46 -22.45 -13.01
C VAL A 126 3.22 -22.55 -12.13
N GLN A 127 3.21 -23.51 -11.20
CA GLN A 127 2.08 -23.75 -10.28
C GLN A 127 1.56 -22.47 -9.62
N ARG A 128 2.47 -21.67 -9.04
CA ARG A 128 2.14 -20.50 -8.21
C ARG A 128 1.49 -19.34 -8.98
N LEU A 129 1.47 -19.39 -10.32
CA LEU A 129 0.86 -18.34 -11.14
C LEU A 129 -0.66 -18.43 -11.04
N LEU A 130 -1.24 -17.58 -10.19
CA LEU A 130 -2.67 -17.49 -9.94
C LEU A 130 -3.28 -16.41 -10.83
N THR A 131 -4.08 -16.78 -11.82
CA THR A 131 -4.71 -15.83 -12.75
C THR A 131 -6.14 -15.51 -12.37
N VAL A 132 -6.69 -14.47 -12.99
CA VAL A 132 -8.08 -14.03 -12.87
C VAL A 132 -8.61 -13.66 -14.26
N ASP A 133 -9.92 -13.78 -14.50
CA ASP A 133 -10.56 -13.25 -15.69
C ASP A 133 -10.66 -11.71 -15.61
N ASP A 134 -9.97 -11.03 -16.54
CA ASP A 134 -9.84 -9.57 -16.54
C ASP A 134 -11.17 -8.84 -16.77
N ASP A 135 -12.07 -9.42 -17.57
CA ASP A 135 -13.36 -8.81 -17.90
C ASP A 135 -14.34 -8.96 -16.73
N ALA A 136 -14.36 -10.12 -16.07
CA ALA A 136 -15.10 -10.34 -14.84
C ALA A 136 -14.58 -9.43 -13.71
N ALA A 137 -13.26 -9.37 -13.51
CA ALA A 137 -12.65 -8.52 -12.50
C ALA A 137 -13.05 -7.05 -12.69
N GLN A 138 -13.02 -6.54 -13.93
CA GLN A 138 -13.47 -5.18 -14.24
C GLN A 138 -14.97 -4.99 -14.00
N ARG A 139 -15.80 -5.92 -14.52
CA ARG A 139 -17.26 -5.88 -14.36
C ARG A 139 -17.67 -5.75 -12.91
N TYR A 140 -17.08 -6.56 -12.03
CA TYR A 140 -17.38 -6.48 -10.60
C TYR A 140 -16.77 -5.23 -9.96
N ALA A 141 -15.55 -4.84 -10.31
CA ALA A 141 -14.95 -3.62 -9.77
C ALA A 141 -15.72 -2.34 -10.13
N ASP A 142 -16.43 -2.33 -11.26
CA ASP A 142 -17.29 -1.22 -11.70
C ASP A 142 -18.56 -1.05 -10.85
N LEU A 143 -18.86 -2.00 -9.94
CA LEU A 143 -19.90 -1.83 -8.93
C LEU A 143 -19.57 -0.72 -7.91
N VAL A 144 -18.30 -0.28 -7.82
CA VAL A 144 -17.90 0.86 -7.00
C VAL A 144 -18.02 2.15 -7.83
N PRO A 145 -19.08 2.95 -7.65
CA PRO A 145 -19.38 4.07 -8.52
C PRO A 145 -18.32 5.16 -8.45
N GLY A 146 -17.97 5.74 -9.61
CA GLY A 146 -17.03 6.85 -9.71
C GLY A 146 -15.55 6.44 -9.68
N THR A 147 -15.23 5.15 -9.49
CA THR A 147 -13.87 4.66 -9.68
C THR A 147 -13.52 4.63 -11.17
N THR A 148 -12.24 4.80 -11.48
CA THR A 148 -11.70 4.79 -12.84
C THR A 148 -10.38 4.02 -12.86
N ARG A 149 -9.92 3.57 -14.02
CA ARG A 149 -8.59 2.94 -14.14
C ARG A 149 -7.45 3.85 -13.62
N ALA A 150 -7.63 5.16 -13.67
CA ALA A 150 -6.63 6.13 -13.20
C ALA A 150 -6.48 6.13 -11.68
N ASN A 151 -7.56 5.94 -10.91
CA ASN A 151 -7.56 5.99 -9.43
C ASN A 151 -7.98 4.66 -8.79
N ARG A 152 -7.97 3.55 -9.54
CA ARG A 152 -8.31 2.20 -9.05
C ARG A 152 -7.13 1.24 -9.21
N GLN A 153 -7.07 0.26 -8.32
CA GLN A 153 -6.29 -0.97 -8.44
C GLN A 153 -7.16 -2.12 -7.95
N ILE A 154 -7.12 -3.25 -8.66
CA ILE A 154 -7.85 -4.47 -8.28
C ILE A 154 -6.88 -5.45 -7.63
N LEU A 155 -7.32 -6.05 -6.53
CA LEU A 155 -6.71 -7.20 -5.87
C LEU A 155 -7.75 -8.32 -5.81
N ALA A 156 -7.52 -9.45 -6.48
CA ALA A 156 -8.40 -10.62 -6.40
C ALA A 156 -7.82 -11.65 -5.42
N LEU A 157 -8.65 -12.13 -4.49
CA LEU A 157 -8.29 -13.15 -3.51
C LEU A 157 -8.98 -14.47 -3.89
N ALA A 158 -8.20 -15.53 -4.06
CA ALA A 158 -8.72 -16.89 -4.26
C ALA A 158 -8.98 -17.57 -2.90
N ASN A 159 -10.10 -18.27 -2.72
CA ASN A 159 -10.32 -19.11 -1.55
C ASN A 159 -9.41 -20.36 -1.59
N SER A 160 -8.15 -20.19 -1.22
CA SER A 160 -7.13 -21.23 -1.26
C SER A 160 -6.08 -21.02 -0.17
N ASP A 161 -5.57 -22.13 0.36
CA ASP A 161 -4.42 -22.17 1.27
C ASP A 161 -3.11 -22.47 0.51
N THR A 162 -3.18 -22.76 -0.80
CA THR A 162 -2.01 -22.98 -1.66
C THR A 162 -1.31 -21.66 -1.92
N TYR A 163 0.02 -21.66 -1.83
CA TYR A 163 0.84 -20.49 -2.12
C TYR A 163 0.75 -20.10 -3.60
N GLY A 164 0.25 -18.90 -3.88
CA GLY A 164 0.36 -18.29 -5.21
C GLY A 164 -0.24 -16.91 -5.31
N GLY A 165 0.12 -16.26 -6.40
CA GLY A 165 -0.19 -14.87 -6.71
C GLY A 165 0.34 -14.55 -8.10
N ALA A 166 -0.09 -13.41 -8.61
CA ALA A 166 0.40 -12.85 -9.85
C ALA A 166 0.17 -11.34 -9.87
N GLY A 167 1.12 -10.64 -10.48
CA GLY A 167 1.09 -9.22 -10.70
C GLY A 167 1.06 -8.90 -12.19
N GLY A 168 0.05 -8.16 -12.61
CA GLY A 168 -0.10 -7.68 -13.99
C GLY A 168 -0.93 -6.41 -14.01
N ALA A 169 -1.93 -6.32 -14.89
CA ALA A 169 -2.93 -5.25 -14.78
C ALA A 169 -3.64 -5.26 -13.41
N TYR A 170 -3.87 -6.46 -12.87
CA TYR A 170 -4.44 -6.71 -11.56
C TYR A 170 -3.48 -7.56 -10.72
N ALA A 171 -3.59 -7.41 -9.40
CA ALA A 171 -2.88 -8.26 -8.46
C ALA A 171 -3.80 -9.42 -8.06
N THR A 172 -3.27 -10.62 -7.92
CA THR A 172 -3.98 -11.77 -7.36
C THR A 172 -3.19 -12.33 -6.19
N ALA A 173 -3.87 -12.91 -5.21
CA ALA A 173 -3.22 -13.67 -4.15
C ALA A 173 -4.14 -14.81 -3.71
N SER A 174 -3.55 -15.85 -3.12
CA SER A 174 -4.31 -16.78 -2.30
C SER A 174 -5.02 -16.03 -1.15
N GLY A 175 -6.02 -16.65 -0.55
CA GLY A 175 -6.72 -16.11 0.61
C GLY A 175 -6.01 -16.55 1.88
N GLY A 176 -6.05 -17.84 2.16
CA GLY A 176 -5.74 -18.43 3.47
C GLY A 176 -4.31 -18.91 3.69
N ASN A 177 -3.42 -18.86 2.69
CA ASN A 177 -2.01 -19.27 2.87
C ASN A 177 -1.31 -18.45 3.98
N ALA A 178 -0.37 -19.06 4.71
CA ALA A 178 0.39 -18.40 5.79
C ALA A 178 1.14 -17.13 5.33
N LEU A 179 1.69 -17.18 4.11
CA LEU A 179 2.39 -16.06 3.48
C LEU A 179 1.45 -15.12 2.72
N SER A 180 0.16 -15.44 2.62
CA SER A 180 -0.72 -14.83 1.62
C SER A 180 -0.86 -13.32 1.74
N ALA A 181 -0.95 -12.83 2.97
CA ALA A 181 -1.06 -11.40 3.22
C ALA A 181 0.23 -10.63 2.84
N LEU A 182 1.37 -11.32 2.76
CA LEU A 182 2.64 -10.80 2.26
C LEU A 182 2.78 -10.95 0.74
N ILE A 183 2.02 -11.84 0.09
CA ILE A 183 1.93 -11.93 -1.37
C ILE A 183 1.30 -10.64 -1.93
N SER A 184 0.17 -10.18 -1.36
CA SER A 184 -0.51 -8.98 -1.87
C SER A 184 0.36 -7.73 -2.06
N PRO A 185 1.21 -7.29 -1.10
CA PRO A 185 2.09 -6.16 -1.35
C PRO A 185 3.14 -6.43 -2.43
N HIS A 186 3.67 -7.66 -2.56
CA HIS A 186 4.57 -8.04 -3.65
C HIS A 186 3.89 -7.91 -5.02
N GLU A 187 2.69 -8.48 -5.16
CA GLU A 187 1.94 -8.45 -6.43
C GLU A 187 1.44 -7.04 -6.78
N LEU A 188 1.10 -6.23 -5.77
CA LEU A 188 0.87 -4.79 -5.96
C LEU A 188 2.17 -4.05 -6.36
N GLY A 189 3.34 -4.53 -5.96
CA GLY A 189 4.64 -4.07 -6.45
C GLY A 189 4.73 -4.15 -7.98
N HIS A 190 4.28 -5.24 -8.56
CA HIS A 190 4.14 -5.37 -10.02
C HIS A 190 3.00 -4.50 -10.56
N SER A 191 1.77 -4.69 -10.08
CA SER A 191 0.57 -4.09 -10.71
C SER A 191 0.48 -2.57 -10.57
N LEU A 192 0.92 -2.04 -9.44
CA LEU A 192 0.93 -0.60 -9.18
C LEU A 192 2.32 0.00 -9.43
N GLY A 193 3.36 -0.67 -8.96
CA GLY A 193 4.75 -0.21 -9.02
C GLY A 193 5.38 -0.34 -10.41
N GLY A 194 4.99 -1.36 -11.17
CA GLY A 194 5.75 -1.82 -12.34
C GLY A 194 7.16 -2.24 -11.93
N LEU A 195 7.29 -2.85 -10.76
CA LEU A 195 8.52 -3.50 -10.30
C LEU A 195 8.62 -4.88 -10.98
N ASP A 196 9.84 -5.36 -11.16
CA ASP A 196 10.16 -6.71 -11.63
C ASP A 196 10.55 -7.60 -10.45
N ASP A 197 10.64 -8.90 -10.70
CA ASP A 197 11.12 -9.85 -9.70
C ASP A 197 12.63 -9.79 -9.52
N GLU A 198 13.06 -9.75 -8.27
CA GLU A 198 14.47 -9.72 -7.84
C GLU A 198 15.02 -11.11 -7.50
N TYR A 199 14.18 -12.16 -7.56
CA TYR A 199 14.62 -13.53 -7.36
C TYR A 199 15.25 -14.14 -8.63
N ASP A 200 16.09 -15.15 -8.44
CA ASP A 200 17.06 -15.67 -9.40
C ASP A 200 16.64 -16.98 -10.07
N TYR A 201 15.34 -17.31 -10.04
CA TYR A 201 14.77 -18.52 -10.63
C TYR A 201 13.34 -18.30 -11.12
N TYR A 202 12.94 -18.88 -12.25
CA TYR A 202 11.55 -18.78 -12.71
C TYR A 202 10.66 -19.87 -12.09
N ALA A 203 11.08 -21.13 -12.23
CA ALA A 203 10.36 -22.29 -11.71
C ALA A 203 10.99 -22.82 -10.42
N ARG A 204 10.18 -23.36 -9.52
CA ARG A 204 10.67 -24.04 -8.30
C ARG A 204 11.64 -25.15 -8.71
N ASN A 205 12.72 -25.34 -7.96
CA ASN A 205 13.73 -26.38 -8.19
C ASN A 205 14.47 -26.31 -9.56
N VAL A 206 14.32 -25.22 -10.32
CA VAL A 206 15.08 -24.97 -11.55
C VAL A 206 15.94 -23.71 -11.36
N PRO A 207 17.28 -23.82 -11.31
CA PRO A 207 18.14 -22.65 -11.17
C PRO A 207 18.05 -21.76 -12.41
N GLY A 208 18.10 -20.44 -12.21
CA GLY A 208 18.19 -19.47 -13.29
C GLY A 208 19.53 -19.56 -14.03
N GLY A 209 19.51 -19.30 -15.34
CA GLY A 209 20.73 -19.21 -16.15
C GLY A 209 21.47 -17.89 -15.94
N ALA A 210 22.40 -17.60 -16.87
CA ALA A 210 23.00 -16.28 -16.98
C ALA A 210 22.07 -15.33 -17.74
N TYR A 211 22.04 -14.07 -17.34
CA TYR A 211 21.37 -13.01 -18.09
C TYR A 211 22.17 -12.68 -19.36
N GLU A 212 21.53 -12.79 -20.52
CA GLU A 212 22.15 -12.56 -21.85
C GLU A 212 21.68 -11.26 -22.53
N GLY A 213 20.82 -10.49 -21.85
CA GLY A 213 20.25 -9.25 -22.39
C GLY A 213 21.18 -8.03 -22.27
N GLY A 214 20.73 -6.90 -22.83
CA GLY A 214 21.34 -5.59 -22.60
C GLY A 214 20.92 -4.97 -21.26
N GLU A 215 21.27 -3.70 -21.02
CA GLU A 215 20.83 -3.00 -19.80
C GLU A 215 19.29 -3.09 -19.63
N PRO A 216 18.77 -3.70 -18.55
CA PRO A 216 17.33 -3.87 -18.39
C PRO A 216 16.59 -2.54 -18.27
N ASP A 217 15.34 -2.47 -18.72
CA ASP A 217 14.45 -1.32 -18.45
C ASP A 217 14.03 -1.23 -16.97
N SER A 218 14.10 -2.36 -16.27
CA SER A 218 13.83 -2.50 -14.84
C SER A 218 14.57 -1.45 -14.01
N ILE A 219 13.86 -0.74 -13.12
CA ILE A 219 14.47 0.35 -12.32
C ILE A 219 15.42 -0.16 -11.22
N HIS A 220 15.30 -1.43 -10.87
CA HIS A 220 15.99 -2.13 -9.78
C HIS A 220 16.76 -3.35 -10.29
N HIS A 221 17.08 -3.38 -11.59
CA HIS A 221 18.09 -4.26 -12.15
C HIS A 221 19.04 -3.49 -13.07
N THR A 222 20.32 -3.87 -13.10
CA THR A 222 21.34 -3.21 -13.91
C THR A 222 22.49 -4.14 -14.27
N LEU A 223 23.19 -3.84 -15.36
CA LEU A 223 24.52 -4.37 -15.70
C LEU A 223 25.63 -3.40 -15.29
N LEU A 224 25.28 -2.15 -14.98
CA LEU A 224 26.23 -1.11 -14.63
C LEU A 224 26.96 -1.43 -13.32
N THR A 225 28.24 -1.06 -13.25
CA THR A 225 28.99 -1.00 -12.00
C THR A 225 28.53 0.19 -11.15
N GLU A 226 28.74 0.14 -9.84
CA GLU A 226 28.40 1.29 -9.00
C GLU A 226 29.09 2.61 -9.43
N PRO A 227 30.37 2.63 -9.85
CA PRO A 227 30.97 3.83 -10.42
C PRO A 227 30.26 4.33 -11.69
N GLN A 228 29.81 3.43 -12.57
CA GLN A 228 29.04 3.82 -13.76
C GLN A 228 27.67 4.39 -13.39
N MET A 229 26.94 3.76 -12.45
CA MET A 229 25.67 4.30 -11.95
C MET A 229 25.84 5.72 -11.40
N ARG A 230 26.87 5.96 -10.59
CA ARG A 230 27.19 7.29 -10.05
C ARG A 230 27.56 8.28 -11.16
N ALA A 231 28.44 7.89 -12.09
CA ALA A 231 28.89 8.77 -13.17
C ALA A 231 27.77 9.14 -14.16
N GLN A 232 26.82 8.22 -14.39
CA GLN A 232 25.71 8.41 -15.33
C GLN A 232 24.45 8.97 -14.65
N HIS A 233 24.43 9.08 -13.32
CA HIS A 233 23.23 9.35 -12.52
C HIS A 233 22.07 8.41 -12.87
N ALA A 234 22.36 7.11 -13.05
CA ALA A 234 21.41 6.10 -13.50
C ALA A 234 20.97 5.16 -12.37
N LYS A 235 19.81 4.52 -12.54
CA LYS A 235 19.24 3.53 -11.61
C LYS A 235 19.13 4.08 -10.20
N TRP A 236 19.60 3.36 -9.18
CA TRP A 236 19.53 3.73 -7.77
C TRP A 236 20.78 4.42 -7.24
N TRP A 237 21.54 5.13 -8.09
CA TRP A 237 22.80 5.79 -7.68
C TRP A 237 22.67 6.67 -6.43
N ARG A 238 21.50 7.29 -6.20
CA ARG A 238 21.20 8.14 -5.01
C ARG A 238 21.09 7.36 -3.71
N TRP A 239 20.95 6.05 -3.79
CA TRP A 239 20.73 5.15 -2.67
C TRP A 239 21.97 4.32 -2.32
N LEU A 240 22.98 4.26 -3.19
CA LEU A 240 24.18 3.46 -2.99
C LEU A 240 24.89 3.77 -1.66
N GLY A 241 25.16 2.71 -0.89
CA GLY A 241 25.88 2.74 0.39
C GLY A 241 25.00 2.91 1.63
N GLU A 242 23.73 3.24 1.47
CA GLU A 242 22.80 3.40 2.59
C GLU A 242 22.42 2.07 3.24
N PRO A 243 22.24 2.00 4.57
CA PRO A 243 21.62 0.83 5.20
C PRO A 243 20.26 0.51 4.56
N SER A 244 20.07 -0.71 4.09
CA SER A 244 18.78 -1.15 3.55
C SER A 244 17.81 -1.39 4.70
N GLU A 245 16.56 -0.95 4.53
CA GLU A 245 15.49 -1.21 5.52
C GLU A 245 15.18 -2.72 5.65
N SER A 246 15.49 -3.48 4.61
CA SER A 246 15.35 -4.93 4.55
C SER A 246 16.60 -5.69 4.97
N GLY A 247 17.67 -5.01 5.41
CA GLY A 247 18.91 -5.63 5.87
C GLY A 247 20.09 -5.40 4.93
N GLY A 248 21.29 -5.29 5.50
CA GLY A 248 22.51 -4.96 4.76
C GLY A 248 22.59 -3.51 4.28
N ARG A 249 23.24 -3.28 3.14
CA ARG A 249 23.38 -1.96 2.49
C ARG A 249 22.89 -2.00 1.05
N LEU A 250 22.39 -0.88 0.55
CA LEU A 250 22.11 -0.74 -0.87
C LEU A 250 23.42 -0.66 -1.65
N GLY A 251 23.51 -1.46 -2.70
CA GLY A 251 24.73 -1.67 -3.46
C GLY A 251 24.38 -2.36 -4.78
N ARG A 252 25.14 -3.39 -5.12
CA ARG A 252 24.91 -4.16 -6.33
C ARG A 252 25.10 -5.66 -6.05
N TYR A 253 23.98 -6.39 -5.95
CA TYR A 253 23.95 -7.82 -5.60
C TYR A 253 23.57 -8.65 -6.81
N GLU A 254 24.39 -9.65 -7.15
CA GLU A 254 24.16 -10.44 -8.37
C GLU A 254 22.93 -11.34 -8.22
N GLY A 255 22.22 -11.52 -9.33
CA GLY A 255 20.99 -12.30 -9.44
C GLY A 255 19.73 -11.43 -9.38
N GLY A 256 18.76 -11.81 -10.21
CA GLY A 256 17.48 -11.11 -10.42
C GLY A 256 16.94 -11.41 -11.81
N LEU A 257 15.73 -10.94 -12.14
CA LEU A 257 15.06 -11.26 -13.42
C LEU A 257 15.09 -12.76 -13.75
N TYR A 258 14.92 -13.62 -12.74
CA TYR A 258 14.94 -15.08 -12.87
C TYR A 258 16.29 -15.68 -13.30
N THR A 259 17.39 -14.92 -13.19
CA THR A 259 18.74 -15.34 -13.57
C THR A 259 19.70 -15.24 -12.38
N GLN A 260 20.66 -16.16 -12.29
CA GLN A 260 21.61 -16.24 -11.18
C GLN A 260 22.80 -15.30 -11.34
N THR A 261 23.24 -15.09 -12.58
CA THR A 261 24.46 -14.34 -12.89
C THR A 261 24.24 -13.35 -14.02
N GLY A 262 25.08 -12.31 -14.07
CA GLY A 262 25.11 -11.37 -15.19
C GLY A 262 24.07 -10.26 -15.12
N VAL A 263 23.29 -10.15 -14.05
CA VAL A 263 22.43 -8.99 -13.73
C VAL A 263 22.46 -8.75 -12.23
N TRP A 264 22.28 -7.49 -11.81
CA TRP A 264 22.35 -7.14 -10.39
C TRP A 264 21.14 -6.32 -9.93
N ARG A 265 20.71 -6.59 -8.70
CA ARG A 265 19.66 -5.90 -7.96
C ARG A 265 20.25 -4.98 -6.87
N PRO A 266 19.47 -4.05 -6.27
CA PRO A 266 19.99 -3.04 -5.35
C PRO A 266 20.31 -3.55 -3.93
N SER A 267 19.69 -4.64 -3.49
CA SER A 267 19.70 -5.05 -2.07
C SER A 267 19.90 -6.56 -1.90
N GLU A 268 20.37 -6.97 -0.71
CA GLU A 268 20.48 -8.40 -0.39
C GLU A 268 19.09 -9.02 -0.20
N HIS A 269 18.20 -8.27 0.45
CA HIS A 269 16.81 -8.59 0.75
C HIS A 269 15.88 -7.48 0.27
N SER A 270 14.75 -7.89 -0.30
CA SER A 270 13.66 -7.04 -0.76
C SER A 270 12.39 -7.88 -0.82
N MET A 271 11.24 -7.26 -0.62
CA MET A 271 9.94 -7.89 -0.85
C MET A 271 9.80 -8.42 -2.29
N MET A 272 10.46 -7.79 -3.27
CA MET A 272 10.47 -8.26 -4.66
C MET A 272 11.38 -9.48 -4.88
N LYS A 273 12.14 -9.89 -3.86
CA LYS A 273 12.97 -11.10 -3.87
C LYS A 273 12.40 -12.19 -2.98
N THR A 274 11.99 -11.82 -1.77
CA THR A 274 11.68 -12.76 -0.70
C THR A 274 10.61 -12.18 0.21
N LEU A 275 9.50 -12.88 0.35
CA LEU A 275 8.42 -12.48 1.25
C LEU A 275 8.88 -12.48 2.70
N GLY A 276 8.34 -11.54 3.47
CA GLY A 276 8.72 -11.32 4.88
C GLY A 276 9.55 -10.07 5.08
N TYR A 277 10.36 -9.67 4.10
CA TYR A 277 11.09 -8.39 4.15
C TYR A 277 10.25 -7.24 3.58
N ALA A 278 10.63 -6.01 3.92
CA ALA A 278 10.05 -4.81 3.33
C ALA A 278 10.53 -4.62 1.87
N PHE A 279 9.90 -3.71 1.13
CA PHE A 279 10.55 -3.18 -0.07
C PHE A 279 11.89 -2.58 0.34
N ASP A 280 12.93 -2.80 -0.46
CA ASP A 280 14.09 -1.92 -0.36
C ASP A 280 13.71 -0.50 -0.78
N GLN A 281 14.63 0.44 -0.55
CA GLN A 281 14.34 1.85 -0.80
C GLN A 281 14.09 2.19 -2.27
N VAL A 282 14.59 1.40 -3.23
CA VAL A 282 14.34 1.61 -4.67
C VAL A 282 12.90 1.24 -4.99
N GLY A 283 12.46 0.05 -4.54
CA GLY A 283 11.07 -0.38 -4.64
C GLY A 283 10.12 0.57 -3.92
N ARG A 284 10.47 0.99 -2.69
CA ARG A 284 9.65 1.92 -1.89
C ARG A 284 9.51 3.28 -2.54
N GLU A 285 10.59 3.88 -3.07
CA GLU A 285 10.53 5.16 -3.79
C GLU A 285 9.54 5.08 -4.95
N ARG A 286 9.61 4.00 -5.73
CA ARG A 286 8.69 3.77 -6.84
C ARG A 286 7.25 3.58 -6.37
N MET A 287 7.03 2.81 -5.32
CA MET A 287 5.69 2.61 -4.77
C MET A 287 5.11 3.92 -4.22
N THR A 288 5.90 4.75 -3.54
CA THR A 288 5.48 6.08 -3.08
C THR A 288 5.08 6.97 -4.26
N GLN A 289 5.89 7.00 -5.33
CA GLN A 289 5.55 7.73 -6.56
C GLN A 289 4.19 7.27 -7.11
N ARG A 290 3.99 5.96 -7.21
CA ARG A 290 2.79 5.36 -7.85
C ARG A 290 1.54 5.53 -7.01
N ILE A 291 1.62 5.38 -5.69
CA ILE A 291 0.51 5.65 -4.77
C ILE A 291 0.11 7.14 -4.84
N SER A 292 1.08 8.05 -4.77
CA SER A 292 0.79 9.49 -4.83
C SER A 292 0.23 9.92 -6.18
N ALA A 293 0.58 9.24 -7.27
CA ALA A 293 0.00 9.50 -8.60
C ALA A 293 -1.47 9.06 -8.74
N LYS A 294 -2.00 8.25 -7.81
CA LYS A 294 -3.41 7.81 -7.80
C LYS A 294 -4.35 8.81 -7.12
N VAL A 295 -3.83 9.91 -6.57
CA VAL A 295 -4.63 10.95 -5.90
C VAL A 295 -4.31 12.34 -6.45
N PRO A 296 -5.28 13.28 -6.42
CA PRO A 296 -4.98 14.68 -6.67
C PRO A 296 -4.30 15.28 -5.43
N LEU A 297 -2.97 15.49 -5.47
CA LEU A 297 -2.23 16.08 -4.34
C LEU A 297 -2.80 17.41 -3.84
N ILE A 298 -3.51 18.17 -4.69
CA ILE A 298 -4.37 19.28 -4.28
C ILE A 298 -5.84 18.86 -4.49
N ALA A 299 -6.45 18.30 -3.44
CA ALA A 299 -7.78 17.73 -3.47
C ALA A 299 -8.91 18.77 -3.55
N GLY A 300 -8.65 20.01 -3.14
CA GLY A 300 -9.66 21.07 -3.03
C GLY A 300 -9.05 22.47 -2.88
N GLY A 301 -9.83 23.45 -2.42
CA GLY A 301 -9.41 24.84 -2.31
C GLY A 301 -10.10 25.78 -3.29
N THR A 302 -9.64 27.02 -3.33
CA THR A 302 -10.12 28.04 -4.26
C THR A 302 -9.97 27.55 -5.71
N PRO A 303 -11.05 27.52 -6.51
CA PRO A 303 -10.97 27.10 -7.90
C PRO A 303 -10.01 27.98 -8.70
N ALA A 304 -9.29 27.38 -9.66
CA ALA A 304 -8.45 28.13 -10.59
C ALA A 304 -9.30 29.11 -11.43
N GLY A 305 -8.73 30.25 -11.77
CA GLY A 305 -9.41 31.30 -12.54
C GLY A 305 -9.00 32.70 -12.09
N THR A 306 -9.82 33.69 -12.47
CA THR A 306 -9.61 35.08 -12.05
C THR A 306 -10.19 35.33 -10.65
N ILE A 307 -9.40 35.89 -9.75
CA ILE A 307 -9.77 36.18 -8.36
C ILE A 307 -9.40 37.61 -7.97
N GLY A 308 -10.13 38.20 -7.03
CA GLY A 308 -9.76 39.47 -6.42
C GLY A 308 -8.57 39.35 -5.48
N ALA A 309 -7.81 40.44 -5.32
CA ALA A 309 -6.68 40.51 -4.37
C ALA A 309 -7.12 40.69 -2.91
N ASP A 310 -8.40 40.97 -2.69
CA ASP A 310 -9.04 41.30 -1.41
C ASP A 310 -9.53 40.06 -0.63
N ARG A 311 -8.85 38.93 -0.75
CA ARG A 311 -9.31 37.63 -0.22
C ARG A 311 -8.24 36.72 0.37
N VAL A 312 -8.72 35.68 1.04
CA VAL A 312 -7.95 34.47 1.34
C VAL A 312 -8.08 33.48 0.18
N VAL A 313 -6.96 32.90 -0.24
CA VAL A 313 -6.87 31.83 -1.24
C VAL A 313 -6.48 30.54 -0.54
N TRP A 314 -7.15 29.46 -0.91
CA TRP A 314 -7.04 28.16 -0.25
C TRP A 314 -6.53 27.09 -1.21
N VAL A 315 -5.70 26.19 -0.70
CA VAL A 315 -5.47 24.85 -1.26
C VAL A 315 -5.80 23.81 -0.19
N ARG A 316 -6.28 22.64 -0.61
CA ARG A 316 -6.41 21.48 0.28
C ARG A 316 -5.44 20.40 -0.17
N PRO A 317 -4.23 20.35 0.39
CA PRO A 317 -3.29 19.27 0.13
C PRO A 317 -3.87 17.93 0.60
N MET A 318 -3.49 16.85 -0.06
CA MET A 318 -3.67 15.50 0.49
C MET A 318 -2.84 15.35 1.78
N ARG A 319 -3.25 14.43 2.67
CA ARG A 319 -2.66 14.29 4.01
C ARG A 319 -2.22 12.85 4.27
N PRO A 320 -0.93 12.51 4.00
CA PRO A 320 -0.34 11.28 4.52
C PRO A 320 -0.46 11.25 6.05
N VAL A 321 -0.52 10.06 6.64
CA VAL A 321 -0.66 9.95 8.09
C VAL A 321 0.65 10.20 8.82
N SER A 322 1.81 10.10 8.14
CA SER A 322 3.12 10.24 8.79
C SER A 322 3.72 11.64 8.69
N HIS A 323 3.24 12.50 7.78
CA HIS A 323 3.82 13.81 7.55
C HIS A 323 2.86 14.75 6.82
N ARG A 324 3.14 16.04 6.91
CA ARG A 324 2.44 17.08 6.15
C ARG A 324 3.10 17.29 4.78
N LEU A 325 2.30 17.69 3.79
CA LEU A 325 2.84 18.19 2.52
C LEU A 325 3.30 19.64 2.66
N ASP A 326 4.34 20.00 1.91
CA ASP A 326 4.85 21.36 1.86
C ASP A 326 4.03 22.20 0.88
N VAL A 327 3.54 23.35 1.32
CA VAL A 327 2.84 24.33 0.46
C VAL A 327 3.68 25.58 0.34
N THR A 328 4.02 25.96 -0.88
CA THR A 328 4.74 27.20 -1.20
C THR A 328 3.91 28.08 -2.11
N TRP A 329 3.93 29.39 -1.88
CA TRP A 329 3.17 30.37 -2.64
C TRP A 329 4.10 31.35 -3.34
N THR A 330 3.78 31.74 -4.57
CA THR A 330 4.47 32.81 -5.29
C THR A 330 3.50 33.74 -6.00
N LEU A 331 3.76 35.05 -5.96
CA LEU A 331 3.07 36.07 -6.76
C LEU A 331 4.05 36.66 -7.76
N ASP A 332 3.78 36.48 -9.07
CA ASP A 332 4.71 36.79 -10.17
C ASP A 332 6.11 36.22 -9.94
N GLY A 333 6.17 34.98 -9.45
CA GLY A 333 7.42 34.29 -9.11
C GLY A 333 8.09 34.72 -7.80
N ARG A 334 7.54 35.73 -7.08
CA ARG A 334 8.07 36.16 -5.77
C ARG A 334 7.44 35.36 -4.63
N PRO A 335 8.22 34.75 -3.72
CA PRO A 335 7.68 33.97 -2.61
C PRO A 335 6.76 34.78 -1.69
N LEU A 336 5.67 34.15 -1.24
CA LEU A 336 4.76 34.64 -0.22
C LEU A 336 4.73 33.68 0.97
N ARG A 337 4.46 34.22 2.17
CA ARG A 337 4.22 33.41 3.37
C ARG A 337 2.79 32.93 3.37
N GLY A 338 2.61 31.62 3.43
CA GLY A 338 1.32 30.95 3.55
C GLY A 338 1.53 29.50 3.95
N ALA A 339 0.42 28.81 4.22
CA ALA A 339 0.38 27.36 4.42
C ALA A 339 -0.69 26.81 3.47
N ASP A 340 -1.65 26.03 3.96
CA ASP A 340 -2.82 25.59 3.18
C ASP A 340 -3.72 26.77 2.75
N ALA A 341 -3.50 27.95 3.35
CA ALA A 341 -4.14 29.20 2.97
C ALA A 341 -3.15 30.35 2.90
N LEU A 342 -3.48 31.34 2.07
CA LEU A 342 -2.75 32.60 1.90
C LEU A 342 -3.75 33.76 1.94
N ASP A 343 -3.55 34.70 2.85
CA ASP A 343 -4.29 35.97 2.84
C ASP A 343 -3.61 36.98 1.89
N LEU A 344 -4.17 37.15 0.68
CA LEU A 344 -3.60 38.05 -0.34
C LEU A 344 -3.63 39.51 0.07
N ARG A 345 -4.48 39.91 1.02
CA ARG A 345 -4.53 41.29 1.51
C ARG A 345 -3.22 41.68 2.20
N GLN A 346 -2.53 40.71 2.80
CA GLN A 346 -1.23 40.89 3.44
C GLN A 346 -0.08 41.00 2.42
N ALA A 347 -0.32 40.63 1.15
CA ALA A 347 0.69 40.71 0.10
C ALA A 347 0.79 42.10 -0.54
N HIS A 348 -0.14 43.02 -0.24
CA HIS A 348 -0.19 44.39 -0.80
C HIS A 348 0.00 44.42 -2.33
N VAL A 349 -0.79 43.60 -3.03
CA VAL A 349 -0.75 43.44 -4.49
C VAL A 349 -0.95 44.79 -5.18
N LYS A 350 -0.08 45.12 -6.15
CA LYS A 350 -0.18 46.37 -6.91
C LYS A 350 -1.39 46.35 -7.84
N PRO A 351 -1.92 47.52 -8.28
CA PRO A 351 -2.99 47.55 -9.26
C PRO A 351 -2.59 46.84 -10.57
N GLY A 352 -3.44 45.95 -11.06
CA GLY A 352 -3.24 45.20 -12.30
C GLY A 352 -3.59 43.73 -12.18
N LYS A 353 -3.09 42.95 -13.15
CA LYS A 353 -3.20 41.49 -13.18
C LYS A 353 -1.88 40.85 -12.79
N HIS A 354 -1.94 39.86 -11.92
CA HIS A 354 -0.80 39.14 -11.37
C HIS A 354 -1.04 37.64 -11.42
N THR A 355 0.04 36.86 -11.44
CA THR A 355 -0.03 35.39 -11.41
C THR A 355 0.27 34.90 -10.01
N LEU A 356 -0.73 34.33 -9.34
CA LEU A 356 -0.54 33.63 -8.08
C LEU A 356 -0.40 32.14 -8.34
N THR A 357 0.59 31.51 -7.73
CA THR A 357 0.82 30.08 -7.84
C THR A 357 1.04 29.46 -6.47
N ALA A 358 0.33 28.37 -6.19
CA ALA A 358 0.58 27.48 -5.07
C ALA A 358 1.21 26.18 -5.59
N LYS A 359 2.35 25.79 -5.02
CA LYS A 359 2.99 24.50 -5.29
C LYS A 359 2.93 23.66 -4.02
N VAL A 360 2.34 22.47 -4.14
CA VAL A 360 2.29 21.45 -3.10
C VAL A 360 3.30 20.37 -3.44
N THR A 361 4.18 20.02 -2.50
CA THR A 361 5.23 19.01 -2.68
C THR A 361 5.23 18.05 -1.51
N ASP A 362 5.41 16.77 -1.80
CA ASP A 362 5.61 15.74 -0.79
C ASP A 362 7.09 15.74 -0.33
N PRO A 363 7.36 16.10 0.95
CA PRO A 363 8.72 16.20 1.48
C PRO A 363 9.28 14.85 1.93
N THR A 364 8.54 13.74 1.76
CA THR A 364 8.97 12.42 2.24
C THR A 364 10.42 12.10 1.83
N PRO A 365 11.21 11.54 2.75
CA PRO A 365 12.54 11.04 2.42
C PRO A 365 12.49 9.76 1.57
N PHE A 366 11.31 9.14 1.42
CA PHE A 366 11.13 7.92 0.61
C PHE A 366 11.40 8.17 -0.87
N VAL A 367 11.26 9.41 -1.34
CA VAL A 367 11.57 9.81 -2.70
C VAL A 367 12.79 10.71 -2.66
N ARG A 368 13.87 10.31 -3.33
CA ARG A 368 15.11 11.08 -3.48
C ARG A 368 15.25 11.71 -4.84
N ASP A 369 14.70 11.09 -5.89
CA ASP A 369 14.74 11.68 -7.21
C ASP A 369 13.78 12.88 -7.30
N PRO A 370 14.29 14.11 -7.48
CA PRO A 370 13.44 15.29 -7.61
C PRO A 370 12.49 15.22 -8.81
N ALA A 371 12.84 14.46 -9.86
CA ALA A 371 12.03 14.33 -11.07
C ALA A 371 10.76 13.50 -10.86
N VAL A 372 10.76 12.62 -9.85
CA VAL A 372 9.59 11.78 -9.51
C VAL A 372 8.92 12.18 -8.20
N ARG A 373 9.46 13.20 -7.50
CA ARG A 373 8.89 13.71 -6.26
C ARG A 373 7.44 14.16 -6.47
N PRO A 374 6.47 13.59 -5.74
CA PRO A 374 5.08 13.97 -5.88
C PRO A 374 4.90 15.48 -5.66
N THR A 375 4.40 16.16 -6.70
CA THR A 375 4.20 17.61 -6.70
C THR A 375 2.97 17.96 -7.51
N ALA A 376 2.21 18.95 -7.06
CA ALA A 376 1.11 19.54 -7.80
C ALA A 376 1.17 21.06 -7.70
N THR A 377 0.63 21.75 -8.71
CA THR A 377 0.60 23.21 -8.76
C THR A 377 -0.79 23.68 -9.14
N ARG A 378 -1.26 24.75 -8.51
CA ARG A 378 -2.47 25.48 -8.89
C ARG A 378 -2.14 26.94 -9.08
N THR A 379 -2.69 27.53 -10.15
CA THR A 379 -2.43 28.92 -10.54
C THR A 379 -3.74 29.69 -10.68
N TRP A 380 -3.71 30.96 -10.29
CA TRP A 380 -4.80 31.92 -10.41
C TRP A 380 -4.31 33.21 -11.05
N THR A 381 -5.21 33.87 -11.78
CA THR A 381 -5.02 35.26 -12.19
C THR A 381 -5.59 36.16 -11.09
N VAL A 382 -4.74 36.89 -10.38
CA VAL A 382 -5.19 37.89 -9.42
C VAL A 382 -5.43 39.18 -10.18
N ASP A 383 -6.67 39.69 -10.18
CA ASP A 383 -7.05 40.96 -10.79
C ASP A 383 -7.55 41.91 -9.71
N THR A 384 -6.82 43.00 -9.46
CA THR A 384 -7.19 43.96 -8.41
C THR A 384 -8.46 44.74 -8.72
N ALA A 385 -8.96 44.71 -9.96
CA ALA A 385 -10.25 45.32 -10.32
C ALA A 385 -11.45 44.41 -9.99
N VAL A 386 -11.20 43.13 -9.69
CA VAL A 386 -12.24 42.18 -9.30
C VAL A 386 -12.43 42.24 -7.79
N GLY A 387 -13.64 42.59 -7.34
CA GLY A 387 -14.01 42.51 -5.94
C GLY A 387 -14.37 41.08 -5.54
N THR A 388 -13.97 40.65 -4.35
CA THR A 388 -14.29 39.31 -3.86
C THR A 388 -15.67 39.27 -3.20
N PRO A 389 -16.59 38.42 -3.67
CA PRO A 389 -17.83 38.17 -2.96
C PRO A 389 -17.54 37.59 -1.56
N PRO A 390 -18.21 38.10 -0.50
CA PRO A 390 -18.15 37.48 0.81
C PRO A 390 -18.65 36.03 0.74
N ALA A 391 -17.85 35.11 1.27
CA ALA A 391 -18.25 33.72 1.46
C ALA A 391 -17.82 33.26 2.85
N GLY A 392 -18.70 32.52 3.50
CA GLY A 392 -18.44 31.81 4.75
C GLY A 392 -18.25 30.31 4.49
N GLY A 393 -18.11 29.56 5.58
CA GLY A 393 -18.12 28.11 5.54
C GLY A 393 -18.38 27.55 6.94
N PRO A 394 -18.66 26.24 7.05
CA PRO A 394 -18.81 25.61 8.36
C PRO A 394 -17.49 25.67 9.13
N ALA A 395 -17.58 25.54 10.45
CA ALA A 395 -16.39 25.48 11.30
C ALA A 395 -15.47 24.29 10.96
N VAL A 396 -16.09 23.15 10.63
CA VAL A 396 -15.43 21.90 10.22
C VAL A 396 -16.10 21.40 8.94
N VAL A 397 -15.30 21.07 7.93
CA VAL A 397 -15.72 20.42 6.68
C VAL A 397 -15.39 18.93 6.72
N ALA A 398 -14.19 18.59 7.17
CA ALA A 398 -13.70 17.21 7.30
C ALA A 398 -12.62 17.14 8.38
N SER A 399 -12.30 15.93 8.83
CA SER A 399 -11.21 15.69 9.78
C SER A 399 -10.72 14.26 9.68
N THR A 400 -9.59 13.96 10.33
CA THR A 400 -9.25 12.57 10.67
C THR A 400 -10.44 11.95 11.40
N PRO A 401 -10.86 10.70 11.08
CA PRO A 401 -11.97 10.05 11.77
C PRO A 401 -11.75 9.96 13.28
N THR A 402 -12.81 10.18 14.07
CA THR A 402 -12.75 10.15 15.54
C THR A 402 -13.17 8.80 16.15
N ALA A 403 -13.72 7.90 15.33
CA ALA A 403 -14.27 6.62 15.79
C ALA A 403 -13.18 5.63 16.25
N ALA A 404 -12.05 5.60 15.55
CA ALA A 404 -10.90 4.78 15.88
C ALA A 404 -9.79 5.62 16.54
N PRO A 405 -8.96 5.02 17.41
CA PRO A 405 -7.75 5.67 17.87
C PRO A 405 -6.82 6.02 16.71
N VAL A 406 -6.10 7.13 16.84
CA VAL A 406 -4.96 7.49 15.97
C VAL A 406 -3.66 7.02 16.62
N GLY A 407 -2.65 6.73 15.82
CA GLY A 407 -1.33 6.31 16.31
C GLY A 407 -0.56 7.46 16.97
N GLY A 408 0.39 7.12 17.85
CA GLY A 408 1.22 8.09 18.59
C GLY A 408 2.12 8.98 17.72
N HIS A 409 2.32 8.61 16.45
CA HIS A 409 3.12 9.37 15.47
C HIS A 409 2.29 9.84 14.26
N ASP A 410 0.96 9.79 14.35
CA ASP A 410 0.09 10.23 13.26
C ASP A 410 0.01 11.77 13.15
N VAL A 411 -0.21 12.27 11.94
CA VAL A 411 -0.65 13.63 11.67
C VAL A 411 -2.18 13.64 11.66
N VAL A 412 -2.75 14.31 12.66
CA VAL A 412 -4.20 14.48 12.82
C VAL A 412 -4.62 15.82 12.25
N TYR A 413 -5.80 15.86 11.63
CA TYR A 413 -6.15 16.95 10.74
C TYR A 413 -7.59 17.43 10.94
N VAL A 414 -7.78 18.74 10.79
CA VAL A 414 -9.10 19.40 10.73
C VAL A 414 -9.12 20.33 9.53
N GLU A 415 -10.01 20.04 8.59
CA GLU A 415 -10.34 20.93 7.48
C GLU A 415 -11.49 21.86 7.89
N THR A 416 -11.27 23.16 7.80
CA THR A 416 -12.29 24.17 8.06
C THR A 416 -13.00 24.58 6.76
N GLY A 417 -14.07 25.37 6.87
CA GLY A 417 -14.59 26.12 5.73
C GLY A 417 -13.51 27.01 5.10
N GLU A 418 -13.80 27.49 3.89
CA GLU A 418 -12.91 28.37 3.10
C GLU A 418 -13.47 29.79 2.99
N PRO A 419 -13.64 30.53 4.11
CA PRO A 419 -14.16 31.88 4.03
C PRO A 419 -13.20 32.77 3.24
N THR A 420 -13.77 33.72 2.48
CA THR A 420 -12.96 34.63 1.66
C THR A 420 -12.28 35.72 2.49
N GLY A 421 -12.80 36.01 3.69
CA GLY A 421 -12.36 37.12 4.52
C GLY A 421 -11.44 36.78 5.69
N SER A 422 -11.20 35.51 6.01
CA SER A 422 -10.38 35.12 7.17
C SER A 422 -9.86 33.69 7.04
N ILE A 423 -8.84 33.33 7.83
CA ILE A 423 -8.39 31.94 7.98
C ILE A 423 -8.89 31.48 9.35
N PRO A 424 -9.84 30.53 9.45
CA PRO A 424 -10.32 30.05 10.74
C PRO A 424 -9.18 29.42 11.56
N ALA A 425 -9.12 29.75 12.84
CA ALA A 425 -8.12 29.20 13.74
C ALA A 425 -8.59 27.86 14.30
N VAL A 426 -7.81 26.81 14.07
CA VAL A 426 -7.92 25.53 14.77
C VAL A 426 -6.92 25.55 15.92
N ARG A 427 -7.40 25.30 17.14
CA ARG A 427 -6.58 25.23 18.36
C ARG A 427 -6.53 23.80 18.84
N TRP A 428 -5.33 23.27 19.02
CA TRP A 428 -5.10 21.92 19.50
C TRP A 428 -4.80 21.89 20.99
N ALA A 429 -5.31 20.89 21.68
CA ALA A 429 -4.91 20.56 23.04
C ALA A 429 -4.71 19.05 23.20
N LEU A 430 -3.61 18.68 23.84
CA LEU A 430 -3.28 17.30 24.19
C LEU A 430 -3.42 17.15 25.70
N ASP A 431 -4.23 16.19 26.14
CA ASP A 431 -4.56 15.95 27.55
C ASP A 431 -5.03 17.22 28.28
N GLY A 432 -5.83 18.02 27.57
CA GLY A 432 -6.39 19.29 28.05
C GLY A 432 -5.40 20.47 28.07
N LYS A 433 -4.14 20.28 27.71
CA LYS A 433 -3.12 21.34 27.63
C LYS A 433 -3.03 21.90 26.21
N PRO A 434 -3.03 23.22 26.01
CA PRO A 434 -2.80 23.82 24.69
C PRO A 434 -1.50 23.30 24.07
N ALA A 435 -1.58 22.75 22.86
CA ALA A 435 -0.46 22.08 22.20
C ALA A 435 -0.07 22.74 20.87
N GLY A 436 -0.97 23.49 20.23
CA GLY A 436 -0.64 24.18 19.00
C GLY A 436 -1.84 24.81 18.29
N THR A 437 -1.59 25.34 17.09
CA THR A 437 -2.62 25.89 16.20
C THR A 437 -2.31 25.53 14.75
N GLY A 438 -3.33 25.42 13.92
CA GLY A 438 -3.20 25.09 12.49
C GLY A 438 -4.11 23.94 12.09
N SER A 439 -4.26 23.70 10.79
CA SER A 439 -5.15 22.65 10.26
C SER A 439 -4.70 21.22 10.52
N ASP A 440 -3.47 21.04 11.03
CA ASP A 440 -2.79 19.76 11.18
C ASP A 440 -2.01 19.78 12.49
N PHE A 441 -1.94 18.63 13.14
CA PHE A 441 -1.18 18.40 14.37
C PHE A 441 -0.41 17.09 14.26
N SER A 442 0.91 17.17 14.29
CA SER A 442 1.79 16.00 14.34
C SER A 442 1.89 15.51 15.77
N LEU A 443 1.43 14.29 16.02
CA LEU A 443 1.68 13.60 17.28
C LEU A 443 3.13 13.13 17.33
N ASP A 444 3.69 13.07 18.54
CA ASP A 444 5.00 12.49 18.83
C ASP A 444 4.98 11.82 20.20
N GLU A 445 3.89 11.10 20.48
CA GLU A 445 3.70 10.35 21.71
C GLU A 445 4.23 8.94 21.51
N SER A 446 5.05 8.49 22.45
CA SER A 446 5.73 7.19 22.34
C SER A 446 5.15 6.10 23.24
N ARG A 447 4.27 6.47 24.19
CA ARG A 447 3.63 5.58 25.17
C ARG A 447 2.37 6.21 25.75
N GLY A 448 1.42 5.36 26.14
CA GLY A 448 0.22 5.74 26.87
C GLY A 448 -0.98 6.05 25.98
N ALA A 449 -2.13 6.19 26.63
CA ALA A 449 -3.35 6.66 26.00
C ALA A 449 -3.50 8.16 26.26
N HIS A 450 -3.64 8.95 25.19
CA HIS A 450 -3.84 10.39 25.27
C HIS A 450 -5.17 10.81 24.67
N THR A 451 -5.60 12.02 25.02
CA THR A 451 -6.77 12.66 24.42
C THR A 451 -6.33 13.90 23.66
N LEU A 452 -6.45 13.85 22.33
CA LEU A 452 -6.22 15.00 21.46
C LEU A 452 -7.56 15.69 21.18
N THR A 453 -7.59 17.01 21.27
CA THR A 453 -8.76 17.83 20.93
C THR A 453 -8.40 18.95 19.98
N ALA A 454 -9.33 19.30 19.11
CA ALA A 454 -9.23 20.47 18.23
C ALA A 454 -10.49 21.32 18.35
N THR A 455 -10.33 22.61 18.62
CA THR A 455 -11.45 23.56 18.69
C THR A 455 -11.34 24.59 17.57
N THR A 456 -12.43 24.76 16.81
CA THR A 456 -12.57 25.76 15.75
C THR A 456 -14.03 26.19 15.62
N GLY A 457 -14.28 27.49 15.46
CA GLY A 457 -15.64 28.01 15.24
C GLY A 457 -16.69 27.58 16.28
N GLY A 458 -16.29 27.32 17.53
CA GLY A 458 -17.16 26.82 18.60
C GLY A 458 -17.38 25.30 18.62
N THR A 459 -16.91 24.57 17.60
CA THR A 459 -16.94 23.10 17.54
C THR A 459 -15.66 22.53 18.13
N THR A 460 -15.78 21.48 18.94
CA THR A 460 -14.63 20.70 19.44
C THR A 460 -14.72 19.26 18.94
N LEU A 461 -13.64 18.78 18.34
CA LEU A 461 -13.41 17.39 17.97
C LEU A 461 -12.47 16.73 18.97
N THR A 462 -12.60 15.42 19.16
CA THR A 462 -11.81 14.64 20.13
C THR A 462 -11.37 13.33 19.52
N TRP A 463 -10.09 13.00 19.65
CA TRP A 463 -9.50 11.73 19.25
C TRP A 463 -8.87 11.05 20.46
N ARG A 464 -9.00 9.72 20.49
CA ARG A 464 -8.15 8.87 21.32
C ARG A 464 -6.84 8.70 20.58
N VAL A 465 -5.72 8.93 21.27
CA VAL A 465 -4.40 8.61 20.76
C VAL A 465 -3.93 7.34 21.45
N ASP A 466 -3.60 6.35 20.64
CA ASP A 466 -2.92 5.13 21.09
C ASP A 466 -1.44 5.24 20.72
N ALA A 467 -0.62 5.56 21.72
CA ALA A 467 0.82 5.64 21.56
C ALA A 467 1.54 4.38 22.07
N ASP A 468 0.82 3.42 22.65
CA ASP A 468 1.41 2.17 23.11
C ASP A 468 1.48 1.19 21.92
N GLY A 469 2.72 0.89 21.49
CA GLY A 469 2.92 -0.17 20.52
C GLY A 469 2.57 -1.55 21.09
N PRO A 470 2.19 -2.50 20.22
CA PRO A 470 1.81 -3.86 20.62
C PRO A 470 2.93 -4.56 21.39
N THR A 471 2.58 -5.34 22.42
CA THR A 471 3.56 -6.19 23.09
C THR A 471 3.69 -7.53 22.38
N THR A 472 4.89 -8.12 22.39
CA THR A 472 5.14 -9.44 21.79
C THR A 472 5.74 -10.37 22.81
N THR A 473 5.19 -11.58 22.89
CA THR A 473 5.77 -12.70 23.64
C THR A 473 6.48 -13.65 22.69
N ALA A 474 7.59 -14.22 23.16
CA ALA A 474 8.35 -15.23 22.42
C ALA A 474 8.36 -16.53 23.24
N GLU A 475 7.97 -17.62 22.62
CA GLU A 475 8.02 -18.97 23.18
C GLU A 475 9.10 -19.77 22.46
N LEU A 476 9.95 -20.43 23.24
CA LEU A 476 11.10 -21.21 22.79
C LEU A 476 11.14 -22.54 23.56
N PRO A 477 11.74 -23.60 23.00
CA PRO A 477 12.09 -24.79 23.77
C PRO A 477 13.01 -24.44 24.96
N ALA A 478 12.97 -25.24 26.02
CA ALA A 478 13.74 -24.97 27.23
C ALA A 478 15.26 -24.96 26.97
N GLY A 479 15.94 -23.90 27.41
CA GLY A 479 17.38 -23.74 27.28
C GLY A 479 17.79 -22.61 26.32
N THR A 480 19.09 -22.41 26.16
CA THR A 480 19.69 -21.41 25.26
C THR A 480 20.72 -22.01 24.31
N VAL A 481 20.89 -23.33 24.35
CA VAL A 481 21.81 -24.09 23.51
C VAL A 481 21.01 -25.21 22.86
N PHE A 482 21.06 -25.30 21.54
CA PHE A 482 20.28 -26.23 20.74
C PHE A 482 21.19 -27.00 19.79
N HIS A 483 20.84 -28.25 19.48
CA HIS A 483 21.56 -29.10 18.55
C HIS A 483 20.75 -29.26 17.26
N GLY A 484 21.34 -28.89 16.12
CA GLY A 484 20.72 -28.98 14.80
C GLY A 484 19.67 -27.90 14.50
N SER A 485 18.68 -27.71 15.38
CA SER A 485 17.58 -26.75 15.17
C SER A 485 16.92 -26.25 16.46
N PHE A 486 16.15 -25.17 16.36
CA PHE A 486 15.20 -24.74 17.40
C PHE A 486 13.99 -24.07 16.76
N THR A 487 12.90 -23.93 17.53
CA THR A 487 11.68 -23.26 17.09
C THR A 487 11.42 -22.00 17.90
N MET A 488 10.71 -21.03 17.31
CA MET A 488 10.25 -19.83 17.97
C MET A 488 8.80 -19.56 17.60
N ARG A 489 7.94 -19.32 18.59
CA ARG A 489 6.62 -18.73 18.37
C ARG A 489 6.61 -17.29 18.85
N LEU A 490 6.11 -16.39 18.01
CA LEU A 490 5.79 -15.02 18.41
C LEU A 490 4.29 -14.86 18.55
N THR A 491 3.84 -14.33 19.67
CA THR A 491 2.44 -14.02 19.92
C THR A 491 2.32 -12.54 20.30
N PRO A 492 1.75 -11.72 19.41
CA PRO A 492 1.51 -10.30 19.69
C PRO A 492 0.27 -10.12 20.59
N SER A 493 0.16 -9.00 21.30
CA SER A 493 -1.12 -8.54 21.86
C SER A 493 -2.10 -8.18 20.74
N ASP A 494 -1.56 -7.64 19.65
CA ASP A 494 -2.26 -7.13 18.48
C ASP A 494 -1.24 -6.79 17.37
N GLY A 495 -1.71 -6.62 16.14
CA GLY A 495 -0.84 -6.32 15.01
C GLY A 495 -0.03 -7.52 14.50
N LEU A 496 0.98 -7.22 13.68
CA LEU A 496 1.82 -8.21 13.01
C LEU A 496 3.20 -8.28 13.69
N PRO A 497 3.60 -9.45 14.22
CA PRO A 497 4.94 -9.65 14.77
C PRO A 497 6.00 -9.68 13.66
N GLU A 498 7.21 -9.26 14.03
CA GLU A 498 8.40 -9.32 13.19
C GLU A 498 9.63 -9.61 14.03
N PHE A 499 10.65 -10.18 13.40
CA PHE A 499 11.93 -10.50 14.04
C PHE A 499 13.09 -10.26 13.10
N ARG A 500 14.30 -10.19 13.66
CA ARG A 500 15.54 -10.18 12.89
C ARG A 500 16.61 -11.00 13.60
N VAL A 501 17.54 -11.52 12.83
CA VAL A 501 18.66 -12.33 13.30
C VAL A 501 19.94 -11.53 13.12
N ASP A 502 20.74 -11.44 14.18
CA ASP A 502 22.08 -10.83 14.18
C ASP A 502 22.14 -9.40 13.63
N GLY A 503 21.05 -8.64 13.78
CA GLY A 503 20.96 -7.25 13.36
C GLY A 503 20.67 -7.05 11.86
N ASP A 504 20.31 -8.12 11.14
CA ASP A 504 19.84 -8.07 9.76
C ASP A 504 18.46 -7.38 9.65
N GLY A 505 17.83 -7.40 8.47
CA GLY A 505 16.52 -6.83 8.22
C GLY A 505 15.41 -7.42 9.09
N TRP A 506 14.41 -6.58 9.39
CA TRP A 506 13.17 -7.05 10.00
C TRP A 506 12.38 -7.91 9.02
N HIS A 507 12.04 -9.11 9.47
CA HIS A 507 11.30 -10.11 8.75
C HIS A 507 9.95 -10.34 9.44
N LYS A 508 8.86 -10.22 8.69
CA LYS A 508 7.50 -10.45 9.20
C LYS A 508 7.35 -11.91 9.63
N TYR A 509 6.80 -12.12 10.81
CA TYR A 509 6.52 -13.44 11.33
C TYR A 509 5.13 -13.88 10.85
N TYR A 510 5.06 -15.07 10.27
CA TYR A 510 3.86 -15.65 9.68
C TYR A 510 3.60 -17.09 10.17
N GLY A 511 4.25 -17.53 11.25
CA GLY A 511 4.26 -18.94 11.66
C GLY A 511 5.23 -19.74 10.79
N TRP A 512 4.77 -20.80 10.14
CA TRP A 512 5.57 -21.60 9.20
C TRP A 512 4.96 -21.58 7.80
N PRO A 513 5.74 -21.66 6.70
CA PRO A 513 5.21 -21.49 5.33
C PRO A 513 4.04 -22.42 4.97
N THR A 514 4.03 -23.65 5.51
CA THR A 514 2.97 -24.65 5.27
C THR A 514 1.94 -24.74 6.38
N ASP A 515 2.15 -24.05 7.51
CA ASP A 515 1.23 -24.03 8.64
C ASP A 515 1.40 -22.71 9.43
N PRO A 516 0.46 -21.74 9.30
CA PRO A 516 0.56 -20.47 10.02
C PRO A 516 0.49 -20.63 11.54
N ASN A 517 -0.01 -21.77 12.04
CA ASN A 517 -0.07 -22.06 13.46
C ASN A 517 1.19 -22.77 13.98
N ALA A 518 2.07 -23.27 13.12
CA ALA A 518 3.34 -23.86 13.55
C ALA A 518 4.34 -22.76 13.96
N PRO A 519 5.22 -23.03 14.95
CA PRO A 519 6.29 -22.11 15.28
C PRO A 519 7.31 -22.04 14.13
N TYR A 520 8.01 -20.92 14.01
CA TYR A 520 9.06 -20.73 13.02
C TYR A 520 10.26 -21.62 13.37
N LEU A 521 10.71 -22.47 12.44
CA LEU A 521 11.82 -23.40 12.63
C LEU A 521 13.12 -22.79 12.08
N PHE A 522 14.15 -22.75 12.93
CA PHE A 522 15.50 -22.33 12.56
C PHE A 522 16.44 -23.52 12.47
N THR A 523 17.26 -23.58 11.42
CA THR A 523 18.33 -24.56 11.27
C THR A 523 19.59 -23.89 10.72
N ALA A 524 20.74 -24.58 10.79
CA ALA A 524 22.00 -24.01 10.32
C ALA A 524 22.01 -23.69 8.81
N ARG A 525 21.17 -24.35 8.00
CA ARG A 525 21.10 -24.16 6.53
C ARG A 525 19.69 -23.86 6.00
N GLY A 526 18.72 -23.69 6.89
CA GLY A 526 17.30 -23.63 6.56
C GLY A 526 16.68 -25.00 6.25
N THR A 527 15.36 -25.01 6.11
CA THR A 527 14.54 -26.17 5.76
C THR A 527 13.94 -25.95 4.39
N GLU A 528 14.17 -26.88 3.46
CA GLU A 528 13.66 -26.78 2.09
C GLU A 528 12.16 -27.08 2.03
N ILE A 529 11.41 -26.11 1.51
CA ILE A 529 9.96 -26.19 1.29
C ILE A 529 9.69 -25.60 -0.09
N ASP A 530 9.14 -26.42 -0.97
CA ASP A 530 8.74 -26.04 -2.33
C ASP A 530 9.82 -25.24 -3.09
N GLY A 531 11.08 -25.66 -2.97
CA GLY A 531 12.20 -25.04 -3.66
C GLY A 531 12.64 -23.69 -3.10
N LEU A 532 12.46 -23.46 -1.80
CA LEU A 532 13.07 -22.37 -1.02
C LEU A 532 13.50 -22.91 0.35
N ALA A 533 14.61 -22.42 0.89
CA ALA A 533 15.06 -22.79 2.23
C ALA A 533 14.68 -21.72 3.25
N TYR A 534 13.83 -22.08 4.21
CA TYR A 534 13.30 -21.17 5.24
C TYR A 534 13.98 -21.39 6.60
N GLY A 535 14.10 -20.34 7.39
CA GLY A 535 14.72 -20.36 8.71
C GLY A 535 16.21 -20.71 8.68
N ASN A 536 16.89 -20.25 7.65
CA ASN A 536 18.33 -20.35 7.53
C ASN A 536 19.03 -19.36 8.48
N LEU A 537 19.93 -19.89 9.32
CA LEU A 537 20.83 -19.08 10.16
C LEU A 537 22.21 -18.89 9.53
N GLY A 538 22.46 -19.54 8.39
CA GLY A 538 23.69 -19.46 7.64
C GLY A 538 23.82 -18.23 6.76
N SER A 539 24.66 -18.32 5.73
CA SER A 539 24.83 -17.25 4.74
C SER A 539 23.56 -17.04 3.90
N GLY A 540 23.32 -15.79 3.47
CA GLY A 540 22.26 -15.43 2.51
C GLY A 540 20.92 -15.00 3.11
N GLY A 541 20.78 -15.03 4.45
CA GLY A 541 19.58 -14.56 5.17
C GLY A 541 18.56 -15.65 5.46
N LEU A 542 17.39 -15.25 5.99
CA LEU A 542 16.40 -16.15 6.58
C LEU A 542 15.69 -17.07 5.59
N THR A 543 15.46 -16.57 4.38
CA THR A 543 14.84 -17.34 3.29
C THR A 543 15.70 -17.19 2.04
N VAL A 544 16.20 -18.30 1.53
CA VAL A 544 17.19 -18.33 0.44
C VAL A 544 16.81 -19.29 -0.67
N SER A 545 17.29 -18.96 -1.87
CA SER A 545 17.23 -19.84 -3.03
C SER A 545 17.95 -21.17 -2.71
N PRO A 546 17.35 -22.33 -2.98
CA PRO A 546 17.88 -23.63 -2.57
C PRO A 546 19.18 -23.98 -3.32
N PHE A 547 19.42 -23.35 -4.48
CA PHE A 547 20.60 -23.53 -5.32
C PHE A 547 21.80 -22.71 -4.84
N SER A 548 21.60 -21.78 -3.91
CA SER A 548 22.70 -21.02 -3.34
C SER A 548 23.51 -21.90 -2.39
N ASP A 549 24.84 -21.83 -2.51
CA ASP A 549 25.72 -22.40 -1.49
C ASP A 549 25.46 -21.70 -0.15
N ARG A 550 25.23 -22.51 0.89
CA ARG A 550 24.88 -22.05 2.23
C ARG A 550 25.94 -22.50 3.21
N GLU A 551 26.75 -21.58 3.71
CA GLU A 551 27.59 -21.86 4.87
C GLU A 551 26.71 -22.04 6.10
N PRO A 552 26.92 -23.09 6.91
CA PRO A 552 26.04 -23.39 8.03
C PRO A 552 26.22 -22.35 9.15
N GLY A 553 25.11 -21.78 9.60
CA GLY A 553 25.04 -20.86 10.73
C GLY A 553 25.07 -21.57 12.07
N TYR A 554 26.20 -22.19 12.42
CA TYR A 554 26.43 -22.66 13.79
C TYR A 554 27.03 -21.54 14.64
N GLY A 555 26.78 -21.60 15.94
CA GLY A 555 27.29 -20.63 16.91
C GLY A 555 26.19 -19.77 17.52
N ARG A 556 26.58 -18.58 17.96
CA ARG A 556 25.73 -17.71 18.77
C ARG A 556 24.93 -16.76 17.87
N HIS A 557 23.61 -16.80 17.99
CA HIS A 557 22.68 -15.91 17.27
C HIS A 557 21.88 -15.06 18.25
N ARG A 558 21.74 -13.78 17.95
CA ARG A 558 20.85 -12.85 18.65
C ARG A 558 19.57 -12.70 17.83
N ILE A 559 18.43 -13.01 18.44
CA ILE A 559 17.12 -12.79 17.84
C ILE A 559 16.48 -11.59 18.52
N GLU A 560 16.14 -10.58 17.73
CA GLU A 560 15.36 -9.42 18.17
C GLU A 560 13.95 -9.54 17.60
N TYR A 561 12.94 -9.16 18.37
CA TYR A 561 11.53 -9.28 17.97
C TYR A 561 10.69 -8.14 18.53
N ARG A 562 9.62 -7.81 17.81
CA ARG A 562 8.61 -6.80 18.16
C ARG A 562 7.32 -7.04 17.34
N SER A 563 6.35 -6.15 17.48
CA SER A 563 5.13 -6.14 16.66
C SER A 563 4.84 -4.74 16.15
N VAL A 564 4.05 -4.66 15.08
CA VAL A 564 3.53 -3.40 14.52
C VAL A 564 2.01 -3.52 14.40
N ASP A 565 1.25 -2.62 15.01
CA ASP A 565 -0.21 -2.64 14.93
C ASP A 565 -0.73 -2.04 13.61
N ALA A 566 -2.05 -2.07 13.41
CA ALA A 566 -2.68 -1.55 12.20
C ALA A 566 -2.67 0.00 12.13
N ALA A 567 -2.48 0.69 13.26
CA ALA A 567 -2.24 2.14 13.29
C ALA A 567 -0.77 2.48 12.94
N GLY A 568 0.10 1.47 12.91
CA GLY A 568 1.51 1.60 12.61
C GLY A 568 2.37 1.91 13.84
N ASN A 569 1.84 1.79 15.06
CA ASN A 569 2.65 1.89 16.27
C ASN A 569 3.59 0.70 16.35
N VAL A 570 4.83 0.95 16.75
CA VAL A 570 5.86 -0.08 16.85
C VAL A 570 6.05 -0.44 18.33
N GLY A 571 5.87 -1.72 18.64
CA GLY A 571 6.06 -2.28 19.96
C GLY A 571 7.51 -2.23 20.45
N PRO A 572 7.74 -2.38 21.76
CA PRO A 572 9.09 -2.43 22.32
C PRO A 572 9.88 -3.62 21.76
N THR A 573 11.08 -3.35 21.23
CA THR A 573 12.00 -4.41 20.79
C THR A 573 12.54 -5.18 21.99
N ARG A 574 12.33 -6.50 21.96
CA ARG A 574 12.92 -7.46 22.91
C ARG A 574 13.90 -8.36 22.18
N SER A 575 14.73 -9.08 22.93
CA SER A 575 15.68 -10.00 22.33
C SER A 575 16.07 -11.15 23.25
N PHE A 576 16.47 -12.26 22.65
CA PHE A 576 17.13 -13.38 23.32
C PHE A 576 18.33 -13.86 22.49
N VAL A 577 19.15 -14.72 23.09
CA VAL A 577 20.35 -15.27 22.47
C VAL A 577 20.26 -16.79 22.52
N VAL A 578 20.57 -17.43 21.41
CA VAL A 578 20.67 -18.88 21.28
C VAL A 578 22.06 -19.26 20.79
N THR A 579 22.51 -20.47 21.12
CA THR A 579 23.69 -21.09 20.54
C THR A 579 23.27 -22.35 19.79
N LEU A 580 23.48 -22.39 18.48
CA LEU A 580 23.22 -23.57 17.65
C LEU A 580 24.51 -24.38 17.49
N LEU A 581 24.46 -25.63 17.89
CA LEU A 581 25.54 -26.61 17.72
C LEU A 581 25.18 -27.61 16.61
N PRO A 582 26.20 -28.24 16.00
CA PRO A 582 26.00 -29.36 15.08
C PRO A 582 25.11 -30.48 15.64
#